data_AF-A0A369JEE5-F1
#
_entry.id   AF-A0A369JEE5-F1
#
_cell.length_a   1.000
_cell.length_b   1.000
_cell.length_c   1.000
_cell.angle_alpha   90.00
_cell.angle_beta   90.00
_cell.angle_gamma   90.00
#
_symmetry.space_group_name_H-M   'P 1'
#
loop_
_entity.id
_entity.type
_entity.pdbx_description
1 polymer ?
#
loop_
_entity_poly.entity_id
_entity_poly.type
_entity_poly.pdbx_seq_one_letter_code
_entity_poly.pdbx_strand_id
1 'polypeptide(L)'
;MSTYLRSSPNFSPGDSVDTRSHKGSWVKAYATGGYRDRRSTSAARGLGLFFSQGVVFVALAAASPVAKRAVYCSLVLTPTAALSSSNLTTEFNYTLGRSLGIAVGGTIYNGGSTYTDNGDGTYNVATNLAAQGVSDEEVAAIITGWVGETLTGLVSDWHVDSVTCP
;
A
#
# COMPACT_ATOMS: atom_id res chain seq x y z
N MET A 1 -42.21 39.76 19.15
CA MET A 1 -42.98 38.53 19.38
C MET A 1 -43.17 37.80 18.06
N SER A 2 -42.38 36.77 17.79
CA SER A 2 -42.83 35.55 17.08
C SER A 2 -41.67 34.57 17.02
N THR A 3 -41.79 33.51 17.79
CA THR A 3 -40.81 32.47 18.03
C THR A 3 -41.04 31.35 17.02
N TYR A 4 -40.06 31.01 16.19
CA TYR A 4 -40.12 29.79 15.37
C TYR A 4 -39.39 28.65 16.09
N LEU A 5 -40.21 27.75 16.65
CA LEU A 5 -39.85 26.43 17.13
C LEU A 5 -40.36 25.40 16.10
N ARG A 6 -39.49 24.47 15.69
CA ARG A 6 -39.78 23.11 15.15
C ARG A 6 -38.48 22.57 14.52
N SER A 7 -38.08 21.32 14.60
CA SER A 7 -38.49 20.14 15.37
C SER A 7 -37.40 19.11 15.05
N SER A 8 -36.80 18.50 16.07
CA SER A 8 -35.82 17.42 15.92
C SER A 8 -36.47 16.15 15.36
N PRO A 9 -35.83 15.42 14.44
CA PRO A 9 -36.27 14.07 14.10
C PRO A 9 -35.80 13.05 15.15
N ASN A 10 -36.74 12.16 15.51
CA ASN A 10 -36.60 11.03 16.42
C ASN A 10 -35.57 10.01 15.92
N PHE A 11 -34.67 9.60 16.81
CA PHE A 11 -33.78 8.46 16.66
C PHE A 11 -34.52 7.21 17.17
N SER A 12 -34.72 6.20 16.32
CA SER A 12 -35.18 4.86 16.74
C SER A 12 -33.99 3.91 16.80
N PRO A 13 -33.70 3.27 17.95
CA PRO A 13 -32.70 2.23 18.06
C PRO A 13 -33.36 0.85 17.94
N GLY A 14 -32.98 0.09 16.92
CA GLY A 14 -33.39 -1.30 16.79
C GLY A 14 -33.30 -1.76 15.35
N ASP A 15 -32.20 -2.41 15.00
CA ASP A 15 -32.21 -3.66 14.24
C ASP A 15 -30.79 -4.25 14.22
N SER A 16 -30.61 -5.26 15.06
CA SER A 16 -29.50 -6.19 15.04
C SER A 16 -29.59 -7.07 13.82
N VAL A 17 -28.73 -6.85 12.82
CA VAL A 17 -28.51 -7.77 11.71
C VAL A 17 -27.28 -8.62 12.00
N ASP A 18 -27.56 -9.87 12.34
CA ASP A 18 -26.62 -10.99 12.34
C ASP A 18 -26.54 -11.54 10.90
N THR A 19 -25.38 -11.41 10.26
CA THR A 19 -25.02 -12.18 9.06
C THR A 19 -23.66 -12.84 9.25
N ARG A 20 -23.71 -13.91 10.06
CA ARG A 20 -23.05 -15.20 9.83
C ARG A 20 -22.37 -15.37 8.46
N SER A 21 -21.07 -15.72 8.53
CA SER A 21 -20.35 -16.66 7.67
C SER A 21 -20.04 -16.25 6.23
N HIS A 22 -18.76 -15.99 5.95
CA HIS A 22 -18.00 -16.77 4.96
C HIS A 22 -16.50 -16.69 5.29
N LYS A 23 -15.97 -17.74 5.95
CA LYS A 23 -14.53 -17.99 6.03
C LYS A 23 -14.03 -18.40 4.63
N GLY A 24 -13.43 -17.46 3.91
CA GLY A 24 -12.67 -17.73 2.68
C GLY A 24 -11.26 -18.23 3.01
N SER A 25 -11.16 -19.54 3.23
CA SER A 25 -9.92 -20.28 3.44
C SER A 25 -9.15 -20.44 2.13
N TRP A 26 -8.09 -19.67 1.90
CA TRP A 26 -7.14 -19.92 0.80
C TRP A 26 -6.00 -20.81 1.28
N VAL A 27 -6.28 -22.12 1.35
CA VAL A 27 -5.24 -23.15 1.48
C VAL A 27 -4.78 -23.48 0.07
N LYS A 28 -3.64 -22.92 -0.36
CA LYS A 28 -2.90 -23.45 -1.52
C LYS A 28 -2.03 -24.59 -1.03
N ALA A 29 -2.34 -25.76 -1.56
CA ALA A 29 -1.84 -27.04 -1.12
C ALA A 29 -1.18 -27.76 -2.31
N TYR A 30 0.11 -28.02 -2.15
CA TYR A 30 0.96 -29.09 -2.71
C TYR A 30 1.27 -29.15 -4.23
N ALA A 31 2.56 -29.15 -4.53
CA ALA A 31 3.16 -30.13 -5.44
C ALA A 31 4.64 -30.36 -5.05
N THR A 32 4.86 -31.28 -4.12
CA THR A 32 6.16 -31.90 -3.85
C THR A 32 6.54 -32.80 -5.02
N GLY A 33 7.37 -32.28 -5.94
CA GLY A 33 8.02 -33.07 -6.98
C GLY A 33 9.27 -33.74 -6.42
N GLY A 34 9.12 -34.93 -5.84
CA GLY A 34 10.22 -35.88 -5.70
C GLY A 34 10.31 -36.74 -6.95
N TYR A 35 11.50 -36.92 -7.54
CA TYR A 35 11.79 -38.12 -8.34
C TYR A 35 13.30 -38.37 -8.52
N ARG A 36 13.69 -39.54 -8.00
CA ARG A 36 14.72 -40.49 -8.46
C ARG A 36 16.21 -40.17 -8.25
N ASP A 37 16.67 -40.72 -7.13
CA ASP A 37 17.95 -41.41 -6.95
C ASP A 37 18.27 -42.35 -8.14
N ARG A 38 19.41 -42.15 -8.79
CA ARG A 38 20.07 -43.13 -9.67
C ARG A 38 21.50 -43.31 -9.17
N ARG A 39 21.70 -44.32 -8.32
CA ARG A 39 23.00 -44.99 -8.24
C ARG A 39 23.23 -45.76 -9.53
N SER A 40 24.29 -45.40 -10.23
CA SER A 40 24.90 -46.28 -11.23
C SER A 40 26.38 -46.38 -10.90
N THR A 41 26.72 -47.39 -10.11
CA THR A 41 28.06 -47.93 -9.99
C THR A 41 28.44 -48.59 -11.31
N SER A 42 29.46 -48.05 -11.99
CA SER A 42 30.28 -48.79 -12.95
C SER A 42 31.69 -48.23 -12.93
N ALA A 43 32.63 -49.06 -12.48
CA ALA A 43 34.06 -48.83 -12.61
C ALA A 43 34.48 -49.01 -14.07
N ALA A 44 35.32 -48.12 -14.60
CA ALA A 44 36.16 -48.42 -15.75
C ALA A 44 37.40 -47.52 -15.72
N ARG A 45 38.55 -48.19 -15.64
CA ARG A 45 39.90 -47.63 -15.80
C ARG A 45 40.06 -47.11 -17.23
N GLY A 46 40.72 -45.97 -17.40
CA GLY A 46 41.12 -45.46 -18.70
C GLY A 46 42.12 -44.31 -18.57
N LEU A 47 43.40 -44.63 -18.77
CA LEU A 47 44.48 -43.68 -19.04
C LEU A 47 44.11 -42.82 -20.27
N GLY A 48 44.21 -41.50 -20.16
CA GLY A 48 43.97 -40.59 -21.28
C GLY A 48 44.40 -39.17 -20.94
N LEU A 49 45.54 -38.76 -21.51
CA LEU A 49 46.21 -37.49 -21.36
C LEU A 49 45.45 -36.30 -21.99
N PHE A 50 45.71 -35.11 -21.43
CA PHE A 50 45.51 -33.74 -21.94
C PHE A 50 44.09 -33.35 -22.38
N PHE A 51 43.49 -32.33 -21.75
CA PHE A 51 42.95 -31.17 -22.47
C PHE A 51 42.73 -29.98 -21.52
N SER A 52 43.08 -28.81 -22.05
CA SER A 52 43.17 -27.51 -21.43
C SER A 52 41.90 -27.01 -20.72
N GLN A 53 42.18 -26.26 -19.65
CA GLN A 53 41.44 -25.15 -19.07
C GLN A 53 40.06 -24.81 -19.65
N GLY A 54 39.03 -24.95 -18.82
CA GLY A 54 37.72 -24.37 -19.04
C GLY A 54 37.09 -23.99 -17.71
N VAL A 55 37.56 -22.89 -17.11
CA VAL A 55 36.87 -22.29 -15.97
C VAL A 55 35.58 -21.65 -16.51
N VAL A 56 34.45 -22.31 -16.29
CA VAL A 56 33.13 -21.76 -16.60
C VAL A 56 32.81 -20.71 -15.53
N PHE A 57 33.15 -19.45 -15.81
CA PHE A 57 32.66 -18.33 -15.03
C PHE A 57 31.18 -18.12 -15.38
N VAL A 58 30.28 -18.61 -14.53
CA VAL A 58 28.89 -18.18 -14.56
C VAL A 58 28.90 -16.72 -14.14
N ALA A 59 28.73 -15.82 -15.12
CA ALA A 59 28.55 -14.41 -14.85
C ALA A 59 27.25 -14.24 -14.04
N LEU A 60 27.39 -14.11 -12.72
CA LEU A 60 26.31 -13.66 -11.86
C LEU A 60 26.03 -12.21 -12.27
N ALA A 61 25.02 -12.00 -13.11
CA ALA A 61 24.53 -10.67 -13.39
C ALA A 61 24.13 -10.06 -12.04
N ALA A 62 24.96 -9.15 -11.53
CA ALA A 62 24.62 -8.36 -10.37
C ALA A 62 23.38 -7.55 -10.77
N ALA A 63 22.21 -7.99 -10.28
CA ALA A 63 21.03 -7.16 -10.32
C ALA A 63 21.35 -5.93 -9.48
N SER A 64 21.73 -4.83 -10.14
CA SER A 64 21.89 -3.54 -9.49
C SER A 64 20.60 -3.27 -8.72
N PRO A 65 20.66 -2.97 -7.41
CA PRO A 65 19.46 -2.67 -6.65
C PRO A 65 18.77 -1.49 -7.34
N VAL A 66 17.61 -1.74 -7.92
CA VAL A 66 16.75 -0.67 -8.44
C VAL A 66 16.41 0.16 -7.22
N ALA A 67 16.94 1.38 -7.17
CA ALA A 67 16.56 2.36 -6.16
C ALA A 67 15.04 2.48 -6.22
N LYS A 68 14.38 2.07 -5.14
CA LYS A 68 12.94 2.01 -5.10
C LYS A 68 12.40 3.43 -5.27
N ARG A 69 11.59 3.65 -6.31
CA ARG A 69 11.00 4.95 -6.60
C ARG A 69 9.76 5.10 -5.73
N ALA A 70 9.48 6.33 -5.31
CA ALA A 70 8.23 6.66 -4.65
C ALA A 70 7.23 7.10 -5.72
N VAL A 71 5.97 6.73 -5.53
CA VAL A 71 4.87 7.18 -6.37
C VAL A 71 4.51 8.58 -5.93
N TYR A 72 4.51 9.52 -6.88
CA TYR A 72 4.01 10.87 -6.68
C TYR A 72 2.51 10.90 -6.94
N CYS A 73 1.69 11.23 -5.96
CA CYS A 73 0.24 11.39 -6.15
C CYS A 73 -0.21 12.76 -5.67
N SER A 74 -1.20 13.33 -6.37
CA SER A 74 -1.92 14.53 -5.96
C SER A 74 -3.32 14.14 -5.49
N LEU A 75 -3.74 14.65 -4.34
CA LEU A 75 -5.04 14.39 -3.73
C LEU A 75 -5.74 15.71 -3.44
N VAL A 76 -7.06 15.72 -3.49
CA VAL A 76 -7.88 16.81 -2.92
C VAL A 76 -8.52 16.26 -1.66
N LEU A 77 -8.23 16.89 -0.52
CA LEU A 77 -8.68 16.44 0.79
C LEU A 77 -9.55 17.49 1.47
N THR A 78 -10.64 17.04 2.07
CA THR A 78 -11.55 17.87 2.88
C THR A 78 -11.53 17.37 4.32
N PRO A 79 -11.23 18.22 5.32
CA PRO A 79 -11.29 17.80 6.71
C PRO A 79 -12.74 17.60 7.14
N THR A 80 -13.02 16.54 7.90
CA THR A 80 -14.38 16.25 8.38
C THR A 80 -14.81 17.15 9.54
N ALA A 81 -13.85 17.82 10.18
CA ALA A 81 -14.07 18.80 11.23
C ALA A 81 -13.22 20.06 10.99
N ALA A 82 -13.60 21.16 11.62
CA ALA A 82 -12.81 22.39 11.56
C ALA A 82 -11.42 22.16 12.16
N LEU A 83 -10.39 22.54 11.40
CA LEU A 83 -8.99 22.35 11.79
C LEU A 83 -8.60 23.38 12.85
N SER A 84 -8.00 22.90 13.94
CA SER A 84 -7.44 23.76 15.00
C SER A 84 -5.91 23.73 15.05
N SER A 85 -5.25 22.93 14.19
CA SER A 85 -3.80 22.73 14.20
C SER A 85 -3.08 23.61 13.17
N SER A 86 -1.83 23.97 13.49
CA SER A 86 -0.97 24.79 12.62
C SER A 86 -0.03 23.99 11.73
N ASN A 87 0.06 22.66 11.88
CA ASN A 87 1.02 21.83 11.14
C ASN A 87 0.33 20.75 10.30
N LEU A 88 -0.26 21.18 9.19
CA LEU A 88 -0.93 20.29 8.24
C LEU A 88 0.04 19.37 7.49
N THR A 89 1.31 19.76 7.34
CA THR A 89 2.32 18.88 6.73
C THR A 89 2.50 17.59 7.54
N THR A 90 2.64 17.70 8.86
CA THR A 90 2.72 16.51 9.73
C THR A 90 1.43 15.71 9.69
N GLU A 91 0.29 16.38 9.66
CA GLU A 91 -1.02 15.74 9.57
C GLU A 91 -1.18 14.92 8.29
N PHE A 92 -0.87 15.49 7.11
CA PHE A 92 -0.96 14.78 5.84
C PHE A 92 0.04 13.63 5.75
N ASN A 93 1.27 13.82 6.22
CA ASN A 93 2.27 12.76 6.27
C ASN A 93 1.81 11.58 7.12
N TYR A 94 1.22 11.85 8.29
CA TYR A 94 0.68 10.80 9.14
C TYR A 94 -0.52 10.11 8.48
N THR A 95 -1.52 10.88 8.05
CA THR A 95 -2.79 10.38 7.50
C THR A 95 -2.55 9.47 6.30
N LEU A 96 -1.78 9.95 5.31
CA LEU A 96 -1.52 9.22 4.07
C LEU A 96 -0.57 8.04 4.32
N GLY A 97 0.47 8.25 5.14
CA GLY A 97 1.41 7.18 5.50
C GLY A 97 0.75 6.03 6.26
N ARG A 98 -0.07 6.36 7.27
CA ARG A 98 -0.82 5.37 8.05
C ARG A 98 -1.79 4.60 7.17
N SER A 99 -2.54 5.29 6.31
CA SER A 99 -3.53 4.66 5.43
C SER A 99 -2.87 3.67 4.47
N LEU A 100 -1.74 4.03 3.86
CA LEU A 100 -0.96 3.10 3.05
C LEU A 100 -0.41 1.94 3.89
N GLY A 101 0.14 2.23 5.08
CA GLY A 101 0.68 1.21 5.97
C GLY A 101 -0.35 0.15 6.38
N ILE A 102 -1.60 0.56 6.61
CA ILE A 102 -2.72 -0.35 6.88
C ILE A 102 -3.04 -1.20 5.65
N ALA A 103 -3.13 -0.57 4.48
CA ALA A 103 -3.49 -1.26 3.24
C ALA A 103 -2.46 -2.34 2.84
N VAL A 104 -1.17 -2.05 3.00
CA VAL A 104 -0.08 -2.95 2.58
C VAL A 104 0.40 -3.89 3.69
N GLY A 105 0.10 -3.60 4.96
CA GLY A 105 0.50 -4.43 6.09
C GLY A 105 2.02 -4.52 6.32
N GLY A 106 2.78 -3.50 5.91
CA GLY A 106 4.25 -3.55 5.91
C GLY A 106 4.93 -2.19 6.05
N THR A 107 6.26 -2.18 5.90
CA THR A 107 7.07 -0.96 5.98
C THR A 107 6.76 -0.03 4.81
N ILE A 108 6.39 1.21 5.13
CA ILE A 108 6.23 2.27 4.15
C ILE A 108 7.41 3.24 4.17
N TYR A 109 7.63 3.87 3.03
CA TYR A 109 8.46 5.05 2.88
C TYR A 109 7.54 6.22 2.53
N ASN A 110 7.56 7.25 3.37
CA ASN A 110 6.86 8.50 3.12
C ASN A 110 7.91 9.59 2.86
N GLY A 111 7.99 10.03 1.61
CA GLY A 111 8.91 11.08 1.15
C GLY A 111 8.49 12.49 1.54
N GLY A 112 7.38 12.62 2.28
CA GLY A 112 6.79 13.89 2.67
C GLY A 112 5.64 14.31 1.76
N SER A 113 4.91 15.32 2.22
CA SER A 113 3.78 15.90 1.54
C SER A 113 3.90 17.42 1.52
N THR A 114 3.46 18.03 0.43
CA THR A 114 3.27 19.46 0.29
C THR A 114 1.81 19.74 0.04
N TYR A 115 1.30 20.89 0.47
CA TYR A 115 -0.09 21.22 0.28
C TYR A 115 -0.31 22.68 -0.10
N THR A 116 -1.44 22.92 -0.75
CA THR A 116 -2.00 24.24 -1.03
C THR A 116 -3.43 24.27 -0.52
N ASP A 117 -3.78 25.30 0.26
CA ASP A 117 -5.17 25.58 0.67
C ASP A 117 -5.92 26.18 -0.53
N ASN A 118 -7.08 25.60 -0.87
CA ASN A 118 -7.90 26.06 -1.99
C ASN A 118 -8.84 27.22 -1.63
N GLY A 119 -9.00 27.53 -0.33
CA GLY A 119 -9.85 28.62 0.17
C GLY A 119 -11.34 28.27 0.27
N ASP A 120 -11.73 27.05 -0.07
CA ASP A 120 -13.10 26.53 0.02
C ASP A 120 -13.25 25.44 1.11
N GLY A 121 -12.22 25.27 1.94
CA GLY A 121 -12.14 24.22 2.96
C GLY A 121 -11.50 22.93 2.45
N THR A 122 -11.07 22.87 1.19
CA THR A 122 -10.34 21.74 0.63
C THR A 122 -8.84 22.04 0.48
N TYR A 123 -8.03 20.98 0.41
CA TYR A 123 -6.58 21.07 0.29
C TYR A 123 -6.07 20.22 -0.86
N ASN A 124 -5.30 20.83 -1.77
CA ASN A 124 -4.53 20.09 -2.76
C ASN A 124 -3.25 19.58 -2.11
N VAL A 125 -3.11 18.27 -1.97
CA VAL A 125 -1.98 17.62 -1.29
C VAL A 125 -1.20 16.77 -2.29
N ALA A 126 0.07 17.08 -2.47
CA ALA A 126 1.00 16.27 -3.23
C ALA A 126 1.88 15.44 -2.28
N THR A 127 2.02 14.14 -2.54
CA THR A 127 2.76 13.23 -1.67
C THR A 127 3.63 12.26 -2.48
N ASN A 128 4.71 11.80 -1.86
CA ASN A 128 5.58 10.74 -2.38
C ASN A 128 5.51 9.52 -1.46
N LEU A 129 4.94 8.41 -1.92
CA LEU A 129 4.74 7.21 -1.10
C LEU A 129 5.31 5.96 -1.78
N ALA A 130 5.84 5.03 -0.97
CA ALA A 130 6.22 3.69 -1.43
C ALA A 130 6.01 2.67 -0.31
N ALA A 131 5.76 1.40 -0.62
CA ALA A 131 5.61 0.32 0.38
C ALA A 131 6.50 -0.90 0.09
N GLN A 132 7.38 -1.30 1.01
CA GLN A 132 8.38 -2.35 0.78
C GLN A 132 7.72 -3.65 0.26
N GLY A 133 8.24 -4.21 -0.83
CA GLY A 133 7.68 -5.41 -1.46
C GLY A 133 6.44 -5.18 -2.34
N VAL A 134 5.96 -3.95 -2.43
CA VAL A 134 4.82 -3.53 -3.27
C VAL A 134 5.35 -2.73 -4.46
N SER A 135 4.79 -2.96 -5.66
CA SER A 135 5.17 -2.21 -6.86
C SER A 135 4.61 -0.79 -6.85
N ASP A 136 5.18 0.09 -7.67
CA ASP A 136 4.74 1.48 -7.77
C ASP A 136 3.31 1.55 -8.34
N GLU A 137 2.98 0.68 -9.30
CA GLU A 137 1.63 0.60 -9.88
C GLU A 137 0.59 0.13 -8.86
N GLU A 138 0.95 -0.81 -7.99
CA GLU A 138 0.06 -1.29 -6.93
C GLU A 138 -0.12 -0.23 -5.83
N VAL A 139 0.94 0.49 -5.44
CA VAL A 139 0.82 1.64 -4.53
C VAL A 139 -0.08 2.72 -5.14
N ALA A 140 0.11 3.06 -6.42
CA ALA A 140 -0.74 4.03 -7.12
C ALA A 140 -2.21 3.58 -7.17
N ALA A 141 -2.47 2.29 -7.41
CA ALA A 141 -3.81 1.72 -7.41
C ALA A 141 -4.47 1.80 -6.03
N ILE A 142 -3.73 1.52 -4.95
CA ILE A 142 -4.22 1.65 -3.57
C ILE A 142 -4.61 3.10 -3.29
N ILE A 143 -3.72 4.06 -3.60
CA ILE A 143 -3.97 5.49 -3.33
C ILE A 143 -5.16 6.00 -4.16
N THR A 144 -5.25 5.61 -5.43
CA THR A 144 -6.39 5.96 -6.30
C THR A 144 -7.70 5.36 -5.78
N GLY A 145 -7.64 4.19 -5.14
CA GLY A 145 -8.78 3.56 -4.48
C GLY A 145 -9.32 4.30 -3.26
N TRP A 146 -8.62 5.33 -2.74
CA TRP A 146 -9.09 6.11 -1.60
C TRP A 146 -10.16 7.14 -1.97
N VAL A 147 -10.44 7.39 -3.26
CA VAL A 147 -11.47 8.36 -3.66
C VAL A 147 -12.82 8.01 -3.03
N GLY A 148 -13.42 8.96 -2.32
CA GLY A 148 -14.67 8.81 -1.59
C GLY A 148 -14.51 8.21 -0.18
N GLU A 149 -13.32 7.78 0.22
CA GLU A 149 -13.05 7.29 1.57
C GLU A 149 -12.75 8.43 2.55
N THR A 150 -12.86 8.11 3.84
CA THR A 150 -12.42 8.98 4.93
C THR A 150 -11.20 8.36 5.62
N LEU A 151 -10.07 9.04 5.53
CA LEU A 151 -8.80 8.64 6.12
C LEU A 151 -8.65 9.23 7.52
N THR A 152 -8.28 8.40 8.50
CA THR A 152 -8.05 8.87 9.87
C THR A 152 -6.74 9.66 9.98
N GLY A 153 -6.82 10.92 10.39
CA GLY A 153 -5.65 11.76 10.70
C GLY A 153 -5.30 11.81 12.19
N LEU A 154 -4.38 12.70 12.58
CA LEU A 154 -4.05 12.93 14.01
C LEU A 154 -5.02 13.91 14.65
N VAL A 155 -5.44 14.93 13.91
CA VAL A 155 -6.24 16.05 14.42
C VAL A 155 -7.65 16.04 13.85
N SER A 156 -7.80 15.65 12.57
CA SER A 156 -9.09 15.48 11.92
C SER A 156 -9.05 14.22 11.06
N ASP A 157 -10.22 13.65 10.79
CA ASP A 157 -10.32 12.75 9.65
C ASP A 157 -10.41 13.56 8.36
N TRP A 158 -10.04 12.93 7.25
CA TRP A 158 -9.87 13.57 5.95
C TRP A 158 -10.65 12.79 4.90
N HIS A 159 -11.68 13.40 4.34
CA HIS A 159 -12.36 12.86 3.16
C HIS A 159 -11.51 13.09 1.92
N VAL A 160 -11.44 12.08 1.04
CA VAL A 160 -10.67 12.14 -0.20
C VAL A 160 -11.62 12.43 -1.37
N ASP A 161 -11.60 13.66 -1.86
CA ASP A 161 -12.49 14.10 -2.94
C ASP A 161 -12.01 13.60 -4.31
N SER A 162 -10.69 13.63 -4.54
CA SER A 162 -10.09 13.13 -5.78
C SER A 162 -8.62 12.74 -5.60
N VAL A 163 -8.14 11.89 -6.50
CA VAL A 163 -6.74 11.43 -6.56
C VAL A 163 -6.26 11.42 -8.01
N THR A 164 -5.01 11.79 -8.22
CA THR A 164 -4.30 11.65 -9.49
C THR A 164 -2.88 11.16 -9.22
N CYS A 165 -2.57 9.97 -9.74
CA CYS A 165 -1.22 9.41 -9.77
C CYS A 165 -0.81 9.24 -11.26
N PRO A 166 0.47 9.45 -11.61
CA PRO A 166 0.99 9.33 -12.98
C PRO A 166 1.07 7.89 -13.47
#